data_AF-A0AA91GZX4-F1
#
_entry.id   AF-A0AA91GZX4-F1
#
_cell.length_a   1.000
_cell.length_b   1.000
_cell.length_c   1.000
_cell.angle_alpha   90.00
_cell.angle_beta   90.00
_cell.angle_gamma   90.00
#
_symmetry.space_group_name_H-M   'P 1'
#
loop_
_entity.id
_entity.type
_entity.pdbx_description
1 polymer ?
#
loop_
_entity_poly.entity_id
_entity_poly.type
_entity_poly.pdbx_seq_one_letter_code
_entity_poly.pdbx_strand_id
1 'polypeptide(L)'
;MLTTYELRWFYPGTIPQEVELWFKQNCLIEPLQPPEEREDLYLYSPTCDFLGIKLRQGRLEVKWRKAELGVGRFGEFVLGNTEKWGKWLCCDPTEESFQPNLVLDNASWVSVQKIRYSQLYQVFPEFPPQPVVSKNEGIDNGCTVELTHLIIQENAWWSLAFEAFGEDTRLMENLQTTASWVFKTYRGLKLLALNSYAYPSWLALVCR
;
A
#
# COMPACT_ATOMS: atom_id res chain seq x y z
N MET A 1 -9.65 12.95 9.79
CA MET A 1 -8.49 12.06 10.02
C MET A 1 -8.93 10.65 9.71
N LEU A 2 -8.17 9.91 8.90
CA LEU A 2 -8.49 8.52 8.55
C LEU A 2 -7.57 7.59 9.34
N THR A 3 -8.10 6.46 9.80
CA THR A 3 -7.35 5.39 10.44
C THR A 3 -7.39 4.16 9.54
N THR A 4 -6.24 3.51 9.36
CA THR A 4 -6.12 2.29 8.53
C THR A 4 -5.27 1.26 9.23
N TYR A 5 -5.53 -0.02 8.94
CA TYR A 5 -4.63 -1.12 9.31
C TYR A 5 -3.94 -1.59 8.03
N GLU A 6 -2.62 -1.65 8.05
CA GLU A 6 -1.81 -1.92 6.86
C GLU A 6 -0.89 -3.10 7.07
N LEU A 7 -0.67 -3.81 5.98
CA LEU A 7 0.24 -4.92 5.85
C LEU A 7 0.94 -4.75 4.51
N ARG A 8 2.26 -4.69 4.48
CA ARG A 8 3.00 -4.42 3.25
C ARG A 8 4.30 -5.20 3.26
N TRP A 9 4.68 -5.73 2.10
CA TRP A 9 6.00 -6.30 1.85
C TRP A 9 6.72 -5.54 0.76
N PHE A 10 8.04 -5.48 0.83
CA PHE A 10 8.91 -4.92 -0.19
C PHE A 10 10.01 -5.92 -0.57
N TYR A 11 10.29 -6.02 -1.86
CA TYR A 11 11.35 -6.86 -2.41
C TYR A 11 12.11 -6.13 -3.51
N PRO A 12 13.43 -6.33 -3.62
CA PRO A 12 14.22 -5.77 -4.71
C PRO A 12 13.94 -6.50 -6.03
N GLY A 13 14.18 -5.80 -7.14
CA GLY A 13 14.01 -6.32 -8.50
C GLY A 13 12.60 -6.11 -9.07
N THR A 14 12.33 -6.79 -10.18
CA THR A 14 11.03 -6.79 -10.83
C THR A 14 10.06 -7.75 -10.14
N ILE A 15 8.76 -7.56 -10.37
CA ILE A 15 7.74 -8.48 -9.86
C ILE A 15 7.96 -9.86 -10.51
N PRO A 16 8.07 -10.95 -9.72
CA PRO A 16 8.14 -12.30 -10.28
C PRO A 16 6.88 -12.63 -11.07
N GLN A 17 7.05 -13.29 -12.22
CA GLN A 17 5.95 -13.55 -13.16
C GLN A 17 4.79 -14.32 -12.50
N GLU A 18 5.09 -15.28 -11.63
CA GLU A 18 4.10 -16.05 -10.90
C GLU A 18 3.28 -15.20 -9.92
N VAL A 19 3.88 -14.17 -9.32
CA VAL A 19 3.18 -13.24 -8.41
C VAL A 19 2.30 -12.29 -9.22
N GLU A 20 2.81 -11.76 -10.33
CA GLU A 20 2.05 -10.86 -11.19
C GLU A 20 0.84 -11.58 -11.82
N LEU A 21 1.05 -12.80 -12.34
CA LEU A 21 0.01 -13.61 -12.94
C LEU A 21 -1.08 -13.97 -11.93
N TRP A 22 -0.67 -14.43 -10.74
CA TRP A 22 -1.61 -14.71 -9.64
C TRP A 22 -2.43 -13.47 -9.29
N PHE A 23 -1.79 -12.31 -9.15
CA PHE A 23 -2.51 -11.10 -8.77
C PHE A 23 -3.55 -10.71 -9.81
N LYS A 24 -3.17 -10.73 -11.10
CA LYS A 24 -4.10 -10.43 -12.20
C LYS A 24 -5.25 -11.43 -12.26
N GLN A 25 -4.98 -12.72 -12.13
CA GLN A 25 -5.99 -13.77 -12.31
C GLN A 25 -6.90 -13.98 -11.09
N ASN A 26 -6.40 -13.75 -9.88
CA ASN A 26 -7.09 -14.11 -8.65
C ASN A 26 -7.48 -12.92 -7.76
N CYS A 27 -6.86 -11.76 -7.95
CA CYS A 27 -7.15 -10.58 -7.13
C CYS A 27 -7.95 -9.51 -7.90
N LEU A 28 -7.68 -9.30 -9.19
CA LEU A 28 -8.40 -8.28 -9.97
C LEU A 28 -9.73 -8.82 -10.51
N ILE A 29 -10.78 -7.98 -10.48
CA ILE A 29 -12.02 -8.28 -11.23
C ILE A 29 -11.78 -8.12 -12.73
N GLU A 30 -11.09 -7.05 -13.11
CA GLU A 30 -10.80 -6.72 -14.50
C GLU A 30 -9.29 -6.83 -14.76
N PRO A 31 -8.77 -8.05 -15.05
CA PRO A 31 -7.34 -8.26 -15.29
C PRO A 31 -6.78 -7.48 -16.49
N LEU A 32 -7.67 -7.03 -17.38
CA LEU A 32 -7.33 -6.25 -18.58
C LEU A 32 -7.25 -4.75 -18.32
N GLN A 33 -7.71 -4.26 -17.16
CA GLN A 33 -7.56 -2.86 -16.81
C GLN A 33 -6.07 -2.53 -16.67
N PRO A 34 -5.56 -1.49 -17.36
CA PRO A 34 -4.17 -1.10 -17.22
C PRO A 34 -3.88 -0.67 -15.78
N PRO A 35 -2.67 -0.96 -15.26
CA PRO A 35 -2.27 -0.47 -13.96
C PRO A 35 -2.25 1.07 -13.94
N GLU A 36 -2.37 1.65 -12.76
CA GLU A 36 -2.16 3.08 -12.57
C GLU A 36 -0.66 3.37 -12.59
N GLU A 37 -0.22 4.17 -13.56
CA GLU A 37 1.12 4.73 -13.60
C GLU A 37 1.13 6.12 -12.96
N ARG A 38 2.06 6.35 -12.03
CA ARG A 38 2.20 7.64 -11.36
C ARG A 38 3.58 7.85 -10.75
N GLU A 39 3.84 9.09 -10.39
CA GLU A 39 5.01 9.52 -9.62
C GLU A 39 4.55 10.16 -8.31
N ASP A 40 5.17 9.75 -7.21
CA ASP A 40 4.96 10.31 -5.88
C ASP A 40 6.31 10.87 -5.39
N LEU A 41 6.33 12.09 -4.84
CA LEU A 41 7.52 12.70 -4.23
C LEU A 41 7.47 12.51 -2.70
N TYR A 42 8.45 11.84 -2.12
CA TYR A 42 8.52 11.58 -0.68
C TYR A 42 9.54 12.51 -0.01
N LEU A 43 9.16 13.11 1.12
CA LEU A 43 10.14 13.74 1.98
C LEU A 43 10.95 12.64 2.69
N TYR A 44 12.23 12.55 2.36
CA TYR A 44 13.17 11.61 2.92
C TYR A 44 13.56 12.02 4.34
N SER A 45 13.22 11.16 5.30
CA SER A 45 13.58 11.31 6.71
C SER A 45 14.20 10.00 7.22
N PRO A 46 15.51 9.76 6.97
CA PRO A 46 16.14 8.46 7.20
C PRO A 46 16.11 7.96 8.65
N THR A 47 15.96 8.87 9.61
CA THR A 47 15.93 8.57 11.04
C THR A 47 14.51 8.41 11.59
N CYS A 48 13.49 8.56 10.75
CA CYS A 48 12.08 8.51 11.14
C CYS A 48 11.36 7.42 10.36
N ASP A 49 11.09 6.30 11.00
CA ASP A 49 10.45 5.13 10.38
C ASP A 49 8.91 5.16 10.50
N PHE A 50 8.36 5.99 11.40
CA PHE A 50 6.94 6.05 11.70
C PHE A 50 6.20 7.19 11.00
N LEU A 51 6.87 8.14 10.35
CA LEU A 51 6.26 9.30 9.68
C LEU A 51 6.58 9.29 8.18
N GLY A 52 5.55 9.32 7.34
CA GLY A 52 5.67 9.49 5.90
C GLY A 52 4.98 10.78 5.45
N ILE A 53 5.71 11.61 4.73
CA ILE A 53 5.18 12.81 4.07
C ILE A 53 5.43 12.65 2.58
N LYS A 54 4.39 12.84 1.77
CA LYS A 54 4.52 12.79 0.31
C LYS A 54 3.63 13.80 -0.39
N LEU A 55 4.09 14.24 -1.54
CA LEU A 55 3.32 15.00 -2.52
C LEU A 55 2.87 14.07 -3.64
N ARG A 56 1.57 14.13 -3.95
CA ARG A 56 0.94 13.34 -4.99
C ARG A 56 -0.11 14.18 -5.70
N GLN A 57 0.05 14.39 -7.01
CA GLN A 57 -0.95 15.07 -7.86
C GLN A 57 -1.49 16.37 -7.22
N GLY A 58 -0.60 17.26 -6.77
CA GLY A 58 -0.98 18.53 -6.16
C GLY A 58 -1.51 18.44 -4.72
N ARG A 59 -1.42 17.28 -4.05
CA ARG A 59 -1.87 17.09 -2.67
C ARG A 59 -0.75 16.58 -1.76
N LEU A 60 -0.69 17.15 -0.56
CA LEU A 60 0.19 16.66 0.49
C LEU A 60 -0.54 15.61 1.32
N GLU A 61 0.04 14.41 1.41
CA GLU A 61 -0.42 13.35 2.30
C GLU A 61 0.58 13.18 3.44
N VAL A 62 0.08 13.16 4.68
CA VAL A 62 0.87 12.87 5.88
C VAL A 62 0.31 11.62 6.53
N LYS A 63 1.15 10.59 6.70
CA LYS A 63 0.81 9.34 7.39
C LYS A 63 1.75 9.12 8.56
N TRP A 64 1.21 8.68 9.69
CA TRP A 64 2.04 8.30 10.84
C TRP A 64 1.57 7.00 11.48
N ARG A 65 2.52 6.16 11.89
CA ARG A 65 2.23 4.89 12.57
C ARG A 65 1.76 5.20 13.99
N LYS A 66 0.58 4.70 14.32
CA LYS A 66 -0.04 4.81 15.65
C LYS A 66 0.31 3.61 16.52
N ALA A 67 0.48 2.43 15.93
CA ALA A 67 0.88 1.22 16.64
C ALA A 67 1.45 0.18 15.67
N GLU A 68 2.36 -0.64 16.17
CA GLU A 68 2.71 -1.93 15.58
C GLU A 68 1.85 -3.01 16.25
N LEU A 69 1.19 -3.84 15.46
CA LEU A 69 0.24 -4.84 15.92
C LEU A 69 0.82 -6.27 15.86
N GLY A 70 2.10 -6.37 15.53
CA GLY A 70 2.86 -7.62 15.49
C GLY A 70 2.78 -8.37 14.16
N VAL A 71 3.37 -9.56 14.14
CA VAL A 71 3.42 -10.43 12.97
C VAL A 71 2.14 -11.24 12.86
N GLY A 72 1.41 -11.07 11.76
CA GLY A 72 0.28 -11.90 11.36
C GLY A 72 0.70 -13.04 10.43
N ARG A 73 -0.02 -14.17 10.48
CA ARG A 73 0.09 -15.28 9.51
C ARG A 73 -1.19 -15.34 8.68
N PHE A 74 -1.06 -15.26 7.36
CA PHE A 74 -2.19 -15.18 6.41
C PHE A 74 -2.21 -16.35 5.40
N GLY A 75 -1.45 -17.40 5.70
CA GLY A 75 -1.29 -18.59 4.89
C GLY A 75 -0.07 -19.38 5.39
N GLU A 76 0.20 -20.54 4.81
CA GLU A 76 1.36 -21.35 5.19
C GLU A 76 2.69 -20.60 4.96
N PHE A 77 2.74 -19.79 3.90
CA PHE A 77 3.95 -19.12 3.44
C PHE A 77 3.89 -17.59 3.53
N VAL A 78 2.96 -17.04 4.33
CA VAL A 78 2.73 -15.59 4.39
C VAL A 78 2.76 -15.12 5.83
N LEU A 79 3.84 -14.43 6.18
CA LEU A 79 4.05 -13.73 7.45
C LEU A 79 4.31 -12.25 7.16
N GLY A 80 3.67 -11.34 7.89
CA GLY A 80 3.94 -9.91 7.73
C GLY A 80 3.55 -9.09 8.95
N ASN A 81 4.13 -7.91 9.05
CA ASN A 81 3.91 -6.98 10.16
C ASN A 81 2.67 -6.15 9.89
N THR A 82 1.73 -6.21 10.82
CA THR A 82 0.52 -5.40 10.77
C THR A 82 0.74 -4.11 11.56
N GLU A 83 0.35 -2.98 10.97
CA GLU A 83 0.55 -1.66 11.55
C GLU A 83 -0.76 -0.85 11.51
N LYS A 84 -1.01 -0.06 12.56
CA LYS A 84 -2.10 0.92 12.60
C LYS A 84 -1.56 2.28 12.17
N TRP A 85 -2.19 2.91 11.20
CA TRP A 85 -1.78 4.20 10.65
C TRP A 85 -2.86 5.27 10.83
N GLY A 86 -2.42 6.50 11.09
CA GLY A 86 -3.21 7.71 10.93
C GLY A 86 -2.86 8.39 9.61
N LYS A 87 -3.83 9.00 8.94
CA LYS A 87 -3.67 9.69 7.66
C LYS A 87 -4.39 11.03 7.65
N TRP A 88 -3.66 12.07 7.23
CA TRP A 88 -4.20 13.37 6.85
C TRP A 88 -3.99 13.60 5.35
N LEU A 89 -5.02 14.17 4.74
CA LEU A 89 -5.01 14.61 3.36
C LEU A 89 -5.15 16.13 3.41
N CYS A 90 -4.11 16.84 2.97
CA CYS A 90 -4.15 18.27 2.81
C CYS A 90 -4.55 18.55 1.36
N CYS A 91 -5.84 18.77 1.15
CA CYS A 91 -6.37 19.19 -0.14
C CYS A 91 -6.33 20.72 -0.18
N ASP A 92 -5.66 21.28 -1.18
CA ASP A 92 -5.75 22.69 -1.50
C ASP A 92 -6.69 22.87 -2.70
N PRO A 93 -7.87 23.48 -2.55
CA PRO A 93 -8.81 23.69 -3.65
C PRO A 93 -8.26 24.57 -4.77
N THR A 94 -7.27 25.42 -4.51
CA THR A 94 -6.64 26.27 -5.54
C THR A 94 -5.49 25.55 -6.25
N GLU A 95 -5.04 24.41 -5.71
CA GLU A 95 -3.86 23.66 -6.13
C GLU A 95 -2.55 24.47 -6.07
N GLU A 96 -2.51 25.66 -5.48
CA GLU A 96 -1.34 26.53 -5.50
C GLU A 96 -0.28 26.13 -4.46
N SER A 97 -0.69 25.58 -3.33
CA SER A 97 0.18 25.37 -2.16
C SER A 97 1.16 24.19 -2.31
N PHE A 98 0.86 23.22 -3.17
CA PHE A 98 1.56 21.92 -3.22
C PHE A 98 2.01 21.54 -4.62
N GLN A 99 2.69 22.46 -5.29
CA GLN A 99 3.25 22.26 -6.62
C GLN A 99 4.55 21.43 -6.56
N PRO A 100 4.70 20.35 -7.36
CA PRO A 100 5.91 19.53 -7.39
C PRO A 100 7.19 20.35 -7.58
N ASN A 101 7.14 21.36 -8.46
CA ASN A 101 8.26 22.26 -8.76
C ASN A 101 8.83 22.99 -7.53
N LEU A 102 8.06 23.11 -6.44
CA LEU A 102 8.54 23.71 -5.19
C LEU A 102 9.59 22.85 -4.49
N VAL A 103 9.66 21.55 -4.81
CA VAL A 103 10.49 20.59 -4.08
C VAL A 103 11.46 19.81 -4.98
N LEU A 104 11.34 19.88 -6.31
CA LEU A 104 12.18 19.12 -7.24
C LEU A 104 13.68 19.38 -7.05
N ASP A 105 14.07 20.62 -6.73
CA ASP A 105 15.47 21.00 -6.51
C ASP A 105 15.96 20.69 -5.08
N ASN A 106 15.09 20.19 -4.20
CA ASN A 106 15.43 19.86 -2.84
C ASN A 106 15.78 18.37 -2.73
N ALA A 107 17.07 18.08 -2.48
CA ALA A 107 17.60 16.73 -2.33
C ALA A 107 16.94 15.90 -1.20
N SER A 108 16.20 16.53 -0.29
CA SER A 108 15.41 15.84 0.74
C SER A 108 14.12 15.24 0.19
N TRP A 109 13.72 15.57 -1.05
CA TRP A 109 12.55 14.99 -1.70
C TRP A 109 12.99 13.98 -2.74
N VAL A 110 12.47 12.76 -2.62
CA VAL A 110 12.86 11.65 -3.48
C VAL A 110 11.66 11.22 -4.31
N SER A 111 11.86 11.15 -5.63
CA SER A 111 10.85 10.64 -6.56
C SER A 111 10.78 9.13 -6.52
N VAL A 112 9.55 8.61 -6.47
CA VAL A 112 9.25 7.19 -6.66
C VAL A 112 8.21 7.03 -7.76
N GLN A 113 8.63 6.42 -8.86
CA GLN A 113 7.74 6.01 -9.94
C GLN A 113 7.04 4.71 -9.57
N LYS A 114 5.77 4.60 -9.94
CA LYS A 114 4.90 3.49 -9.54
C LYS A 114 4.06 3.02 -10.71
N ILE A 115 4.01 1.70 -10.89
CA ILE A 115 3.04 1.02 -11.73
C ILE A 115 2.22 0.11 -10.79
N ARG A 116 0.96 0.47 -10.55
CA ARG A 116 0.15 -0.12 -9.47
C ARG A 116 -1.11 -0.81 -10.00
N TYR A 117 -1.22 -2.10 -9.71
CA TYR A 117 -2.49 -2.83 -9.72
C TYR A 117 -3.16 -2.68 -8.35
N SER A 118 -4.47 -2.42 -8.33
CA SER A 118 -5.22 -2.24 -7.09
C SER A 118 -6.65 -2.77 -7.23
N GLN A 119 -7.07 -3.57 -6.26
CA GLN A 119 -8.45 -4.04 -6.13
C GLN A 119 -8.98 -3.68 -4.74
N LEU A 120 -10.17 -3.09 -4.70
CA LEU A 120 -10.91 -2.90 -3.45
C LEU A 120 -11.79 -4.11 -3.16
N TYR A 121 -11.75 -4.60 -1.92
CA TYR A 121 -12.69 -5.59 -1.41
C TYR A 121 -13.57 -5.00 -0.31
N GLN A 122 -14.86 -5.25 -0.39
CA GLN A 122 -15.81 -4.98 0.68
C GLN A 122 -15.90 -6.19 1.62
N VAL A 123 -15.94 -5.92 2.92
CA VAL A 123 -15.99 -6.95 3.97
C VAL A 123 -17.31 -6.89 4.71
N PHE A 124 -18.07 -7.97 4.58
CA PHE A 124 -19.33 -8.16 5.29
C PHE A 124 -19.14 -9.15 6.44
N PRO A 125 -19.89 -9.01 7.55
CA PRO A 125 -19.98 -10.05 8.56
C PRO A 125 -20.43 -11.37 7.92
N GLU A 126 -19.76 -12.48 8.26
CA GLU A 126 -20.15 -13.85 7.88
C GLU A 126 -20.09 -14.22 6.39
N PHE A 127 -19.79 -13.29 5.48
CA PHE A 127 -19.62 -13.57 4.05
C PHE A 127 -18.16 -13.42 3.60
N PRO A 128 -17.73 -14.15 2.55
CA PRO A 128 -16.43 -13.92 1.93
C PRO A 128 -16.29 -12.47 1.44
N PRO A 129 -15.08 -11.87 1.49
CA PRO A 129 -14.81 -10.57 0.91
C PRO A 129 -15.23 -10.52 -0.56
N GLN A 130 -15.99 -9.50 -0.92
CA GLN A 130 -16.47 -9.31 -2.30
C GLN A 130 -15.62 -8.23 -2.97
N PRO A 131 -15.07 -8.50 -4.16
CA PRO A 131 -14.33 -7.48 -4.87
C PRO A 131 -15.32 -6.45 -5.44
N VAL A 132 -14.97 -5.18 -5.30
CA VAL A 132 -15.82 -4.05 -5.70
C VAL A 132 -15.59 -3.71 -7.15
N VAL A 133 -16.67 -3.67 -7.94
CA VAL A 133 -16.64 -3.38 -9.38
C VAL A 133 -16.67 -1.87 -9.63
N SER A 134 -17.51 -1.14 -8.89
CA SER A 134 -17.68 0.31 -9.06
C SER A 134 -16.99 1.09 -7.94
N LYS A 135 -16.05 1.97 -8.29
CA LYS A 135 -15.38 2.86 -7.32
C LYS A 135 -16.31 3.90 -6.68
N ASN A 136 -17.55 4.04 -7.18
CA ASN A 136 -18.54 4.98 -6.65
C ASN A 136 -19.47 4.34 -5.60
N GLU A 137 -19.29 3.06 -5.28
CA GLU A 137 -20.04 2.42 -4.20
C GLU A 137 -19.54 2.95 -2.85
N GLY A 138 -20.46 3.48 -2.05
CA GLY A 138 -20.18 3.86 -0.67
C GLY A 138 -19.91 2.61 0.16
N ILE A 139 -18.63 2.39 0.48
CA ILE A 139 -18.19 1.20 1.24
C ILE A 139 -17.75 1.64 2.62
N ASP A 140 -18.45 1.14 3.63
CA ASP A 140 -18.15 1.48 5.02
C ASP A 140 -16.95 0.69 5.55
N ASN A 141 -16.83 -0.58 5.16
CA ASN A 141 -15.82 -1.50 5.68
C ASN A 141 -15.20 -2.31 4.55
N GLY A 142 -13.88 -2.23 4.42
CA GLY A 142 -13.18 -2.85 3.30
C GLY A 142 -11.68 -2.90 3.46
N CYS A 143 -11.04 -3.47 2.46
CA CYS A 143 -9.60 -3.56 2.37
C CYS A 143 -9.15 -3.48 0.91
N THR A 144 -8.24 -2.56 0.64
CA THR A 144 -7.61 -2.43 -0.67
C THR A 144 -6.40 -3.34 -0.74
N VAL A 145 -6.28 -4.12 -1.81
CA VAL A 145 -5.13 -4.97 -2.10
C VAL A 145 -4.37 -4.37 -3.26
N GLU A 146 -3.05 -4.26 -3.16
CA GLU A 146 -2.21 -3.59 -4.14
C GLU A 146 -0.97 -4.41 -4.47
N LEU A 147 -0.65 -4.54 -5.76
CA LEU A 147 0.65 -4.99 -6.25
C LEU A 147 1.27 -3.84 -7.04
N THR A 148 2.45 -3.39 -6.63
CA THR A 148 3.08 -2.20 -7.18
C THR A 148 4.52 -2.49 -7.59
N HIS A 149 4.86 -2.20 -8.84
CA HIS A 149 6.25 -2.04 -9.27
C HIS A 149 6.70 -0.62 -8.92
N LEU A 150 7.90 -0.50 -8.36
CA LEU A 150 8.47 0.72 -7.81
C LEU A 150 9.83 0.96 -8.49
N ILE A 151 10.08 2.20 -8.92
CA ILE A 151 11.39 2.62 -9.39
C ILE A 151 11.80 3.86 -8.61
N ILE A 152 13.01 3.82 -8.03
CA ILE A 152 13.59 4.91 -7.26
C ILE A 152 15.09 4.94 -7.54
N GLN A 153 15.61 6.07 -8.03
CA GLN A 153 17.03 6.21 -8.40
C GLN A 153 17.54 5.04 -9.26
N GLU A 154 16.78 4.67 -10.31
CA GLU A 154 17.06 3.54 -11.21
C GLU A 154 16.99 2.13 -10.56
N ASN A 155 16.74 2.03 -9.25
CA ASN A 155 16.56 0.76 -8.56
C ASN A 155 15.11 0.28 -8.68
N ALA A 156 14.94 -0.88 -9.30
CA ALA A 156 13.66 -1.57 -9.36
C ALA A 156 13.37 -2.31 -8.05
N TRP A 157 12.14 -2.14 -7.56
CA TRP A 157 11.58 -2.81 -6.40
C TRP A 157 10.12 -3.17 -6.69
N TRP A 158 9.53 -3.99 -5.85
CA TRP A 158 8.09 -4.18 -5.86
C TRP A 158 7.52 -4.34 -4.45
N SER A 159 6.23 -4.07 -4.32
CA SER A 159 5.50 -4.25 -3.08
C SER A 159 4.15 -4.92 -3.29
N LEU A 160 3.75 -5.73 -2.32
CA LEU A 160 2.40 -6.26 -2.16
C LEU A 160 1.84 -5.67 -0.87
N ALA A 161 0.62 -5.15 -0.88
CA ALA A 161 0.06 -4.46 0.26
C ALA A 161 -1.44 -4.65 0.43
N PHE A 162 -1.87 -4.50 1.67
CA PHE A 162 -3.25 -4.46 2.10
C PHE A 162 -3.45 -3.20 2.96
N GLU A 163 -4.49 -2.41 2.67
CA GLU A 163 -4.89 -1.24 3.46
C GLU A 163 -6.38 -1.40 3.83
N ALA A 164 -6.63 -1.84 5.07
CA ALA A 164 -7.97 -1.96 5.63
C ALA A 164 -8.46 -0.62 6.19
N PHE A 165 -9.72 -0.31 5.92
CA PHE A 165 -10.40 0.90 6.36
C PHE A 165 -11.82 0.58 6.83
N GLY A 166 -12.44 1.57 7.47
CA GLY A 166 -13.80 1.50 7.98
C GLY A 166 -13.86 1.82 9.47
N GLU A 167 -14.77 1.17 10.18
CA GLU A 167 -14.93 1.35 11.62
C GLU A 167 -13.69 0.88 12.38
N ASP A 168 -13.23 1.66 13.36
CA ASP A 168 -12.00 1.38 14.12
C ASP A 168 -12.00 -0.01 14.78
N THR A 169 -13.17 -0.51 15.20
CA THR A 169 -13.37 -1.85 15.79
C THR A 169 -13.29 -2.98 14.77
N ARG A 170 -13.48 -2.69 13.48
CA ARG A 170 -13.51 -3.67 12.38
C ARG A 170 -12.22 -3.71 11.57
N LEU A 171 -11.29 -2.78 11.76
CA LEU A 171 -10.07 -2.68 10.94
C LEU A 171 -9.23 -3.98 10.92
N MET A 172 -9.05 -4.63 12.08
CA MET A 172 -8.30 -5.88 12.14
C MET A 172 -9.03 -7.01 11.40
N GLU A 173 -10.34 -7.12 11.61
CA GLU A 173 -11.19 -8.11 10.94
C GLU A 173 -11.18 -7.92 9.42
N ASN A 174 -11.33 -6.67 8.95
CA ASN A 174 -11.30 -6.31 7.53
C ASN A 174 -9.97 -6.74 6.88
N LEU A 175 -8.85 -6.45 7.55
CA LEU A 175 -7.52 -6.84 7.09
C LEU A 175 -7.36 -8.36 7.06
N GLN A 176 -7.63 -9.04 8.18
CA GLN A 176 -7.42 -10.48 8.33
C GLN A 176 -8.29 -11.29 7.37
N THR A 177 -9.57 -10.92 7.23
CA THR A 177 -10.52 -11.59 6.35
C THR A 177 -10.09 -11.45 4.91
N THR A 178 -9.71 -10.24 4.48
CA THR A 178 -9.28 -9.99 3.09
C THR A 178 -7.96 -10.67 2.77
N ALA A 179 -6.95 -10.50 3.62
CA ALA A 179 -5.64 -11.12 3.42
C ALA A 179 -5.75 -12.65 3.40
N SER A 180 -6.42 -13.25 4.38
CA SER A 180 -6.60 -14.71 4.43
C SER A 180 -7.40 -15.23 3.24
N TRP A 181 -8.38 -14.48 2.75
CA TRP A 181 -9.13 -14.85 1.55
C TRP A 181 -8.26 -14.84 0.30
N VAL A 182 -7.57 -13.73 0.05
CA VAL A 182 -6.72 -13.54 -1.14
C VAL A 182 -5.58 -14.56 -1.18
N PHE A 183 -4.94 -14.82 -0.04
CA PHE A 183 -3.81 -15.75 0.01
C PHE A 183 -4.17 -17.24 -0.10
N LYS A 184 -5.46 -17.63 -0.11
CA LYS A 184 -5.87 -19.04 -0.34
C LYS A 184 -5.35 -19.58 -1.66
N THR A 185 -5.30 -18.74 -2.69
CA THR A 185 -4.88 -19.09 -4.05
C THR A 185 -3.39 -18.80 -4.31
N TYR A 186 -2.71 -18.12 -3.39
CA TYR A 186 -1.31 -17.75 -3.56
C TYR A 186 -0.38 -18.96 -3.47
N ARG A 187 0.49 -19.11 -4.47
CA ARG A 187 1.49 -20.19 -4.57
C ARG A 187 2.88 -19.67 -4.96
N GLY A 188 3.10 -18.36 -4.86
CA GLY A 188 4.37 -17.73 -5.19
C GLY A 188 5.44 -17.94 -4.10
N LEU A 189 6.45 -17.07 -4.12
CA LEU A 189 7.52 -17.05 -3.12
C LEU A 189 7.01 -16.83 -1.69
N LYS A 190 7.81 -17.21 -0.69
CA LYS A 190 7.47 -17.01 0.72
C LYS A 190 7.50 -15.53 1.06
N LEU A 191 6.38 -14.99 1.55
CA LEU A 191 6.30 -13.63 2.05
C LEU A 191 6.76 -13.61 3.52
N LEU A 192 7.92 -13.03 3.77
CA LEU A 192 8.56 -13.04 5.09
C LEU A 192 8.30 -11.75 5.87
N ALA A 193 8.15 -11.88 7.20
CA ALA A 193 7.97 -10.74 8.08
C ALA A 193 9.15 -9.75 8.05
N LEU A 194 10.38 -10.23 7.79
CA LEU A 194 11.56 -9.37 7.67
C LEU A 194 11.48 -8.40 6.48
N ASN A 195 10.72 -8.77 5.45
CA ASN A 195 10.47 -7.95 4.26
C ASN A 195 9.18 -7.13 4.41
N SER A 196 8.54 -7.18 5.58
CA SER A 196 7.28 -6.50 5.84
C SER A 196 7.51 -5.31 6.76
N TYR A 197 7.47 -4.11 6.20
CA TYR A 197 7.79 -2.89 6.93
C TYR A 197 7.12 -1.66 6.31
N ALA A 198 7.18 -0.56 7.04
CA ALA A 198 6.64 0.72 6.64
C ALA A 198 7.37 1.32 5.43
N TYR A 199 6.68 2.18 4.69
CA TYR A 199 7.25 2.89 3.54
C TYR A 199 8.47 3.77 3.90
N PRO A 200 8.51 4.51 5.04
CA PRO A 200 9.70 5.23 5.45
C PRO A 200 10.91 4.32 5.70
N SER A 201 10.70 3.13 6.29
CA SER A 201 11.75 2.13 6.47
C SER A 201 12.31 1.64 5.13
N TRP A 202 11.45 1.45 4.14
CA TRP A 202 11.86 1.12 2.77
C TRP A 202 12.71 2.23 2.14
N LEU A 203 12.26 3.49 2.23
CA LEU A 203 13.02 4.64 1.72
C LEU A 203 14.40 4.74 2.38
N ALA A 204 14.48 4.53 3.69
CA ALA A 204 15.74 4.51 4.43
C ALA A 204 16.66 3.34 4.07
N LEU A 205 16.18 2.31 3.37
CA LEU A 205 16.99 1.20 2.86
C LEU A 205 17.53 1.49 1.46
N VAL A 206 16.70 2.05 0.59
CA VAL A 206 17.02 2.23 -0.84
C VAL A 206 17.71 3.56 -1.17
N CYS A 207 17.49 4.61 -0.37
CA CYS A 207 18.14 5.92 -0.55
C CYS A 207 19.48 6.02 0.22
N ARG A 208 20.10 4.89 0.58
CA ARG A 208 21.41 4.85 1.24
C ARG A 208 22.56 4.95 0.26
#